data_AF-M9SC96-F1
#
_entry.id   AF-M9SC96-F1
#
_cell.length_a   1.000
_cell.length_b   1.000
_cell.length_c   1.000
_cell.angle_alpha   90.00
_cell.angle_beta   90.00
_cell.angle_gamma   90.00
#
_symmetry.space_group_name_H-M   'P 1'
#
loop_
_entity.id
_entity.type
_entity.pdbx_description
1 polymer ?
#
loop_
_entity_poly.entity_id
_entity_poly.type
_entity_poly.pdbx_seq_one_letter_code
_entity_poly.pdbx_strand_id
1 'polypeptide(L)'
;MDCGTGLDSDNVIEGIWNALDGLRLSCVLLTHCHADHSGGLSSIVREFGCPAYMGTLDLGPYSSNDRDVLFSRQLGVEVDPVGCKALSEGEVFDIGDHRLRAISTPGHTAGGLCFYDEVTHSLFSGDTVFARGYGRTDLPGGSTSKLAESLSKLRNVNIGMMYPGHGPASPDGNESVREAVKMMEGW
;
A
#
# COMPACT_ATOMS: atom_id res chain seq x y z
N MET A 1 0.45 -7.99 1.01
CA MET A 1 0.47 -6.52 0.93
C MET A 1 0.21 -6.19 -0.52
N ASP A 2 -0.83 -5.40 -0.80
CA ASP A 2 -1.31 -5.12 -2.15
C ASP A 2 -1.63 -6.39 -2.98
N CYS A 3 -2.20 -6.21 -4.17
CA CYS A 3 -2.77 -7.28 -4.99
C CYS A 3 -2.44 -7.16 -6.48
N GLY A 4 -1.66 -6.16 -6.88
CA GLY A 4 -1.36 -5.93 -8.29
C GLY A 4 -2.56 -5.40 -9.08
N THR A 5 -2.37 -5.29 -10.39
CA THR A 5 -3.39 -4.85 -11.37
C THR A 5 -4.52 -5.85 -11.58
N GLY A 6 -4.35 -7.11 -11.16
CA GLY A 6 -5.27 -8.21 -11.46
C GLY A 6 -5.10 -8.83 -12.85
N LEU A 7 -4.21 -8.31 -13.71
CA LEU A 7 -3.97 -8.87 -15.04
C LEU A 7 -3.26 -10.22 -15.02
N ASP A 8 -2.52 -10.52 -13.96
CA ASP A 8 -1.72 -11.74 -13.79
C ASP A 8 -2.14 -12.52 -12.53
N SER A 9 -3.45 -12.51 -12.22
CA SER A 9 -3.96 -13.10 -10.98
C SER A 9 -3.62 -14.57 -10.80
N ASP A 10 -3.57 -15.37 -11.86
CA ASP A 10 -3.29 -16.81 -11.75
C ASP A 10 -1.87 -17.06 -11.23
N ASN A 11 -0.87 -16.39 -11.80
CA ASN A 11 0.53 -16.49 -11.33
C ASN A 11 0.70 -15.93 -9.92
N VAL A 12 0.00 -14.85 -9.59
CA VAL A 12 0.02 -14.29 -8.23
C VAL A 12 -0.58 -15.27 -7.22
N ILE A 13 -1.72 -15.89 -7.55
CA ILE A 13 -2.36 -16.90 -6.70
C ILE A 13 -1.46 -18.12 -6.52
N GLU A 14 -0.85 -18.64 -7.60
CA GLU A 14 0.12 -19.73 -7.53
C GLU A 14 1.32 -19.36 -6.64
N GLY A 15 1.84 -18.15 -6.79
CA GLY A 15 2.91 -17.61 -5.95
C GLY A 15 2.53 -17.54 -4.48
N ILE A 16 1.30 -17.12 -4.15
CA ILE A 16 0.78 -17.10 -2.79
C ILE A 16 0.67 -18.53 -2.24
N TRP A 17 0.12 -19.48 -2.98
CA TRP A 17 0.03 -20.88 -2.55
C TRP A 17 1.40 -21.47 -2.24
N ASN A 18 2.39 -21.24 -3.11
CA ASN A 18 3.76 -21.68 -2.92
C ASN A 18 4.42 -21.04 -1.69
N ALA A 19 4.19 -19.74 -1.46
CA ALA A 19 4.76 -19.01 -0.33
C ALA A 19 4.11 -19.37 1.00
N LEU A 20 2.82 -19.74 1.00
CA LEU A 20 2.12 -20.15 2.21
C LEU A 20 2.60 -21.51 2.73
N ASP A 21 3.02 -22.43 1.86
CA ASP A 21 3.55 -23.76 2.25
C ASP A 21 2.68 -24.47 3.31
N GLY A 22 1.37 -24.54 3.04
CA GLY A 22 0.38 -25.15 3.94
C GLY A 22 -0.16 -24.22 5.05
N LEU A 23 0.33 -22.99 5.15
CA LEU A 23 -0.28 -21.94 5.98
C LEU A 23 -1.55 -21.37 5.34
N ARG A 24 -2.31 -20.63 6.14
CA ARG A 24 -3.51 -19.92 5.69
C ARG A 24 -3.19 -18.44 5.50
N LEU A 25 -3.69 -17.85 4.41
CA LEU A 25 -3.70 -16.40 4.23
C LEU A 25 -4.67 -15.74 5.24
N SER A 26 -4.13 -15.04 6.22
CA SER A 26 -4.93 -14.44 7.30
C SER A 26 -5.72 -13.22 6.85
N CYS A 27 -5.13 -12.35 6.03
CA CYS A 27 -5.77 -11.15 5.49
C CYS A 27 -4.97 -10.56 4.33
N VAL A 28 -5.59 -9.63 3.62
CA VAL A 28 -4.95 -8.71 2.69
C VAL A 28 -4.95 -7.30 3.26
N LEU A 29 -3.80 -6.66 3.20
CA LEU A 29 -3.61 -5.26 3.58
C LEU A 29 -3.25 -4.47 2.32
N LEU A 30 -4.09 -3.50 1.97
CA LEU A 30 -3.86 -2.59 0.84
C LEU A 30 -3.28 -1.28 1.36
N THR A 31 -2.19 -0.83 0.74
CA THR A 31 -1.55 0.45 1.02
C THR A 31 -2.42 1.61 0.55
N HIS A 32 -3.07 1.47 -0.60
CA HIS A 32 -3.99 2.47 -1.15
C HIS A 32 -4.91 1.86 -2.23
N CYS A 33 -5.84 2.67 -2.76
CA CYS A 33 -6.87 2.18 -3.68
C CYS A 33 -6.48 2.08 -5.16
N HIS A 34 -5.34 2.59 -5.62
CA HIS A 34 -5.03 2.55 -7.06
C HIS A 34 -5.06 1.12 -7.62
N ALA A 35 -5.48 1.00 -8.88
CA ALA A 35 -5.86 -0.27 -9.48
C ALA A 35 -4.67 -1.23 -9.65
N ASP A 36 -3.46 -0.73 -9.77
CA ASP A 36 -2.23 -1.53 -9.77
C ASP A 36 -1.85 -2.07 -8.39
N HIS A 37 -2.55 -1.65 -7.33
CA HIS A 37 -2.43 -2.21 -5.98
C HIS A 37 -3.68 -2.96 -5.54
N SER A 38 -4.87 -2.54 -5.98
CA SER A 38 -6.15 -3.09 -5.53
C SER A 38 -6.84 -4.00 -6.57
N GLY A 39 -6.41 -3.98 -7.83
CA GLY A 39 -7.11 -4.62 -8.95
C GLY A 39 -7.24 -6.13 -8.83
N GLY A 40 -6.21 -6.80 -8.31
CA GLY A 40 -6.22 -8.25 -8.07
C GLY A 40 -6.97 -8.69 -6.80
N LEU A 41 -7.53 -7.76 -6.02
CA LEU A 41 -8.10 -8.09 -4.70
C LEU A 41 -9.25 -9.08 -4.80
N SER A 42 -10.10 -8.96 -5.82
CA SER A 42 -11.27 -9.84 -5.99
C SER A 42 -10.86 -11.30 -6.22
N SER A 43 -9.84 -11.53 -7.05
CA SER A 43 -9.29 -12.86 -7.30
C SER A 43 -8.74 -13.49 -6.01
N ILE A 44 -7.95 -12.73 -5.25
CA ILE A 44 -7.35 -13.20 -3.99
C ILE A 44 -8.43 -13.50 -2.93
N VAL A 45 -9.41 -12.60 -2.75
CA VAL A 45 -10.47 -12.82 -1.75
C VAL A 45 -11.36 -14.00 -2.12
N ARG A 46 -11.65 -14.22 -3.40
CA ARG A 46 -12.43 -15.38 -3.88
C ARG A 46 -11.71 -16.70 -3.64
N GLU A 47 -10.40 -16.73 -3.91
CA GLU A 47 -9.58 -17.93 -3.73
C GLU A 47 -9.36 -18.28 -2.25
N PHE A 48 -8.95 -17.30 -1.45
CA PHE A 48 -8.47 -17.55 -0.09
C PHE A 48 -9.52 -17.28 1.00
N GLY A 49 -10.63 -16.61 0.68
CA GLY A 49 -11.72 -16.31 1.62
C GLY A 49 -11.29 -15.44 2.81
N CYS A 50 -10.21 -14.66 2.66
CA CYS A 50 -9.65 -13.84 3.73
C CYS A 50 -10.20 -12.41 3.71
N PRO A 51 -10.26 -11.71 4.86
CA PRO A 51 -10.64 -10.31 4.90
C PRO A 51 -9.59 -9.42 4.24
N ALA A 52 -10.04 -8.30 3.68
CA ALA A 52 -9.20 -7.24 3.14
C ALA A 52 -9.38 -5.94 3.93
N TYR A 53 -8.32 -5.12 3.99
CA TYR A 53 -8.30 -3.84 4.69
C TYR A 53 -7.64 -2.76 3.82
N MET A 54 -8.18 -1.55 3.85
CA MET A 54 -7.59 -0.36 3.23
C MET A 54 -7.91 0.88 4.06
N GLY A 55 -7.20 1.98 3.83
CA GLY A 55 -7.46 3.22 4.54
C GLY A 55 -8.89 3.73 4.31
N THR A 56 -9.51 4.25 5.37
CA THR A 56 -10.92 4.64 5.38
C THR A 56 -11.33 5.58 4.23
N LEU A 57 -10.47 6.52 3.85
CA LEU A 57 -10.77 7.50 2.80
C LEU A 57 -10.66 6.92 1.38
N ASP A 58 -10.02 5.75 1.23
CA ASP A 58 -9.86 5.06 -0.04
C ASP A 58 -10.99 4.04 -0.30
N LEU A 59 -11.77 3.67 0.73
CA LEU A 59 -12.91 2.75 0.60
C LEU A 59 -14.01 3.25 -0.32
N GLY A 60 -14.34 4.55 -0.26
CA GLY A 60 -15.41 5.14 -1.07
C GLY A 60 -15.11 4.99 -2.57
N PRO A 61 -14.01 5.58 -3.06
CA PRO A 61 -13.58 5.47 -4.46
C PRO A 61 -13.46 4.01 -4.93
N TYR A 62 -12.89 3.13 -4.11
CA TYR A 62 -12.78 1.71 -4.44
C TYR A 62 -14.16 1.03 -4.57
N SER A 63 -15.04 1.19 -3.57
CA SER A 63 -16.35 0.53 -3.54
C SER A 63 -17.28 1.02 -4.65
N SER A 64 -17.17 2.29 -5.03
CA SER A 64 -17.93 2.87 -6.15
C SER A 64 -17.30 2.59 -7.51
N ASN A 65 -16.13 1.95 -7.56
CA ASN A 65 -15.33 1.77 -8.76
C ASN A 65 -15.04 3.11 -9.48
N ASP A 66 -14.61 4.13 -8.74
CA ASP A 66 -14.25 5.43 -9.30
C ASP A 66 -12.98 5.30 -10.15
N ARG A 67 -13.15 5.07 -11.45
CA ARG A 67 -12.06 4.75 -12.37
C ARG A 67 -11.02 5.85 -12.53
N ASP A 68 -11.35 7.10 -12.18
CA ASP A 68 -10.42 8.22 -12.26
C ASP A 68 -9.55 8.28 -10.99
N VAL A 69 -10.14 8.09 -9.81
CA VAL A 69 -9.37 7.97 -8.55
C VAL A 69 -8.55 6.68 -8.51
N LEU A 70 -9.12 5.54 -8.93
CA LEU A 70 -8.38 4.27 -8.98
C LEU A 70 -7.31 4.24 -10.06
N PHE A 71 -7.25 5.25 -10.94
CA PHE A 71 -6.36 5.30 -12.10
C PHE A 71 -6.54 4.12 -13.07
N SER A 72 -7.67 3.39 -12.98
CA SER A 72 -7.91 2.16 -13.72
C SER A 72 -8.18 2.41 -15.21
N ARG A 73 -8.81 3.55 -15.54
CA ARG A 73 -9.06 3.94 -16.94
C ARG A 73 -7.76 4.17 -17.69
N GLN A 74 -6.80 4.85 -17.08
CA GLN A 74 -5.50 5.18 -17.67
C GLN A 74 -4.61 3.94 -17.80
N LEU A 75 -4.71 3.01 -16.85
CA LEU A 75 -4.03 1.72 -16.90
C LEU A 75 -4.69 0.72 -17.87
N GLY A 76 -5.92 0.98 -18.33
CA GLY A 76 -6.67 0.06 -19.18
C GLY A 76 -7.07 -1.23 -18.48
N VAL A 77 -7.23 -1.19 -17.16
CA VAL A 77 -7.61 -2.33 -16.32
C VAL A 77 -9.03 -2.15 -15.79
N GLU A 78 -9.73 -3.26 -15.63
CA GLU A 78 -11.03 -3.29 -14.96
C GLU A 78 -10.82 -3.76 -13.52
N VAL A 79 -11.38 -3.01 -12.57
CA VAL A 79 -11.38 -3.38 -11.15
C VAL A 79 -12.78 -3.90 -10.82
N ASP A 80 -12.83 -5.01 -10.09
CA ASP A 80 -14.05 -5.64 -9.59
C ASP A 80 -14.06 -5.52 -8.06
N PRO A 81 -14.61 -4.43 -7.48
CA PRO A 81 -14.51 -4.19 -6.05
C PRO A 81 -15.21 -5.27 -5.21
N VAL A 82 -14.49 -5.76 -4.21
CA VAL A 82 -15.02 -6.68 -3.19
C VAL A 82 -15.02 -6.04 -1.81
N GLY A 83 -15.75 -6.61 -0.85
CA GLY A 83 -15.82 -6.07 0.51
C GLY A 83 -14.45 -5.87 1.15
N CYS A 84 -14.13 -4.63 1.50
CA CYS A 84 -12.90 -4.25 2.18
C CYS A 84 -13.25 -3.48 3.46
N LYS A 85 -12.51 -3.72 4.54
CA LYS A 85 -12.74 -3.10 5.84
C LYS A 85 -11.91 -1.82 5.96
N ALA A 86 -12.49 -0.86 6.68
CA ALA A 86 -11.80 0.38 7.01
C ALA A 86 -10.63 0.08 7.94
N LEU A 87 -9.52 0.77 7.69
CA LEU A 87 -8.34 0.73 8.52
C LEU A 87 -7.89 2.15 8.88
N SER A 88 -7.57 2.36 10.15
CA SER A 88 -7.18 3.64 10.71
C SER A 88 -5.73 3.65 11.18
N GLU A 89 -5.20 4.87 11.42
CA GLU A 89 -3.88 5.07 12.03
C GLU A 89 -3.70 4.23 13.30
N GLY A 90 -2.55 3.58 13.42
CA GLY A 90 -2.11 2.94 14.65
C GLY A 90 -2.73 1.57 14.92
N GLU A 91 -3.69 1.11 14.10
CA GLU A 91 -4.17 -0.27 14.18
C GLU A 91 -3.02 -1.26 13.89
N VAL A 92 -2.98 -2.34 14.66
CA VAL A 92 -1.89 -3.34 14.60
C VAL A 92 -2.46 -4.71 14.23
N PHE A 93 -1.88 -5.32 13.21
CA PHE A 93 -2.13 -6.70 12.83
C PHE A 93 -1.02 -7.58 13.39
N ASP A 94 -1.38 -8.38 14.39
CA ASP A 94 -0.52 -9.42 14.92
C ASP A 94 -0.74 -10.70 14.12
N ILE A 95 0.30 -11.14 13.40
CA ILE A 95 0.28 -12.37 12.60
C ILE A 95 1.27 -13.41 13.14
N GLY A 96 1.59 -13.34 14.44
CA GLY A 96 2.55 -14.21 15.12
C GLY A 96 3.93 -13.57 15.17
N ASP A 97 4.81 -13.95 14.24
CA ASP A 97 6.21 -13.49 14.24
C ASP A 97 6.38 -12.04 13.77
N HIS A 98 5.30 -11.40 13.33
CA HIS A 98 5.28 -10.02 12.84
C HIS A 98 4.12 -9.23 13.45
N ARG A 99 4.34 -7.94 13.67
CA ARG A 99 3.33 -7.00 14.20
C ARG A 99 3.30 -5.77 13.31
N LEU A 100 2.33 -5.76 12.39
CA LEU A 100 2.21 -4.76 11.35
C LEU A 100 1.33 -3.60 11.82
N ARG A 101 1.92 -2.45 12.11
CA ARG A 101 1.22 -1.21 12.46
C ARG A 101 0.89 -0.41 11.21
N ALA A 102 -0.37 -0.02 11.07
CA ALA A 102 -0.80 0.91 10.04
C ALA A 102 -0.35 2.34 10.39
N ILE A 103 0.31 3.01 9.45
CA ILE A 103 0.70 4.41 9.54
C ILE A 103 0.02 5.12 8.37
N SER A 104 -0.92 6.00 8.65
CA SER A 104 -1.60 6.82 7.64
C SER A 104 -0.62 7.77 7.00
N THR A 105 -0.53 7.72 5.69
CA THR A 105 0.39 8.51 4.88
C THR A 105 -0.35 9.13 3.69
N PRO A 106 -1.35 9.99 3.95
CA PRO A 106 -2.10 10.64 2.89
C PRO A 106 -1.18 11.51 2.03
N GLY A 107 -1.51 11.63 0.75
CA GLY A 107 -0.87 12.54 -0.18
C GLY A 107 -0.62 11.95 -1.56
N HIS A 108 -0.29 10.65 -1.66
CA HIS A 108 -0.40 9.95 -2.94
C HIS A 108 -1.87 9.64 -3.26
N THR A 109 -2.57 9.04 -2.30
CA THR A 109 -4.03 8.99 -2.20
C THR A 109 -4.49 9.61 -0.89
N ALA A 110 -5.80 9.87 -0.76
CA ALA A 110 -6.36 10.45 0.46
C ALA A 110 -6.33 9.46 1.63
N GLY A 111 -6.50 8.16 1.36
CA GLY A 111 -6.49 7.07 2.34
C GLY A 111 -5.21 6.24 2.38
N GLY A 112 -4.10 6.73 1.82
CA GLY A 112 -2.84 5.99 1.79
C GLY A 112 -2.35 5.58 3.17
N LEU A 113 -1.78 4.38 3.24
CA LEU A 113 -1.18 3.76 4.43
C LEU A 113 0.19 3.18 4.09
N CYS A 114 1.13 3.31 5.02
CA CYS A 114 2.28 2.42 5.13
C CYS A 114 2.01 1.36 6.21
N PHE A 115 2.63 0.19 6.08
CA PHE A 115 2.61 -0.84 7.11
C PHE A 115 4.01 -1.05 7.67
N TYR A 116 4.18 -0.75 8.95
CA TYR A 116 5.45 -0.87 9.65
C TYR A 116 5.46 -2.14 10.49
N ASP A 117 6.41 -3.02 10.24
CA ASP A 117 6.64 -4.20 11.08
C ASP A 117 7.49 -3.82 12.29
N GLU A 118 6.88 -3.83 13.47
CA GLU A 118 7.53 -3.49 14.73
C GLU A 118 8.65 -4.48 15.10
N VAL A 119 8.63 -5.69 14.55
CA VAL A 119 9.62 -6.74 14.88
C VAL A 119 10.88 -6.57 14.03
N THR A 120 10.73 -6.43 12.71
CA THR A 120 11.87 -6.35 11.78
C THR A 120 12.29 -4.93 11.44
N HIS A 121 11.51 -3.92 11.85
CA HIS A 121 11.63 -2.53 11.42
C HIS A 121 11.50 -2.35 9.90
N SER A 122 10.78 -3.27 9.24
CA SER A 122 10.48 -3.18 7.82
C SER A 122 9.30 -2.24 7.56
N LEU A 123 9.33 -1.50 6.47
CA LEU A 123 8.21 -0.66 6.03
C LEU A 123 7.72 -1.07 4.65
N PHE A 124 6.46 -1.46 4.53
CA PHE A 124 5.76 -1.55 3.25
C PHE A 124 5.14 -0.17 2.97
N SER A 125 5.76 0.59 2.08
CA SER A 125 5.42 2.02 1.90
C SER A 125 4.39 2.29 0.80
N GLY A 126 4.08 1.28 -0.01
CA GLY A 126 3.32 1.47 -1.25
C GLY A 126 3.92 2.63 -2.05
N ASP A 127 3.06 3.56 -2.44
CA ASP A 127 3.45 4.73 -3.22
C ASP A 127 3.65 5.99 -2.39
N THR A 128 3.78 5.86 -1.07
CA THR A 128 4.15 7.01 -0.23
C THR A 128 5.59 7.44 -0.50
N VAL A 129 6.52 6.48 -0.49
CA VAL A 129 7.96 6.71 -0.64
C VAL A 129 8.61 5.53 -1.34
N PHE A 130 9.53 5.83 -2.25
CA PHE A 130 10.29 4.88 -3.04
C PHE A 130 11.76 4.88 -2.61
N ALA A 131 12.53 3.87 -3.04
CA ALA A 131 13.98 3.87 -2.84
C ALA A 131 14.64 5.16 -3.39
N ARG A 132 14.04 5.77 -4.42
CA ARG A 132 14.48 7.01 -5.07
C ARG A 132 13.29 7.91 -5.41
N GLY A 133 12.73 8.58 -4.40
CA GLY A 133 11.67 9.57 -4.57
C GLY A 133 10.40 9.21 -3.83
N TYR A 134 9.27 9.69 -4.31
CA TYR A 134 7.96 9.56 -3.69
C TYR A 134 6.86 9.44 -4.76
N GLY A 135 5.69 8.93 -4.39
CA GLY A 135 4.59 8.75 -5.32
C GLY A 135 3.97 10.06 -5.78
N ARG A 136 3.29 10.01 -6.92
CA ARG A 136 2.65 11.17 -7.52
C ARG A 136 1.60 11.80 -6.61
N THR A 137 1.51 13.11 -6.62
CA THR A 137 0.54 13.87 -5.81
C THR A 137 -0.45 14.66 -6.65
N ASP A 138 -0.33 14.58 -7.98
CA ASP A 138 -1.12 15.31 -8.97
C ASP A 138 -2.39 14.56 -9.43
N LEU A 139 -2.55 13.30 -9.02
CA LEU A 139 -3.72 12.48 -9.31
C LEU A 139 -4.92 12.85 -8.43
N PRO A 140 -6.16 12.51 -8.84
CA PRO A 140 -7.33 12.68 -7.98
C PRO A 140 -7.14 12.00 -6.60
N GLY A 141 -7.39 12.75 -5.53
CA GLY A 141 -7.12 12.31 -4.15
C GLY A 141 -5.69 12.55 -3.66
N GLY A 142 -4.78 12.95 -4.56
CA GLY A 142 -3.41 13.35 -4.23
C GLY A 142 -3.31 14.75 -3.60
N SER A 143 -2.25 14.98 -2.83
CA SER A 143 -1.93 16.25 -2.19
C SER A 143 -0.45 16.32 -1.80
N THR A 144 0.28 17.26 -2.41
CA THR A 144 1.71 17.48 -2.12
C THR A 144 1.95 17.89 -0.67
N SER A 145 1.12 18.78 -0.11
CA SER A 145 1.26 19.19 1.29
C SER A 145 1.04 18.04 2.26
N LYS A 146 0.04 17.18 1.99
CA LYS A 146 -0.19 15.98 2.80
C LYS A 146 0.93 14.95 2.67
N LEU A 147 1.46 14.75 1.46
CA LEU A 147 2.57 13.82 1.30
C LEU A 147 3.84 14.33 2.02
N ALA A 148 4.10 15.64 2.01
CA ALA A 148 5.19 16.24 2.77
C ALA A 148 5.01 16.04 4.30
N GLU A 149 3.79 16.24 4.83
CA GLU A 149 3.45 15.93 6.23
C GLU A 149 3.70 14.45 6.54
N SER A 150 3.29 13.55 5.65
CA SER A 150 3.46 12.10 5.78
C SER A 150 4.93 11.68 5.78
N LEU A 151 5.75 12.19 4.86
CA LEU A 151 7.18 11.94 4.82
C LEU A 151 7.89 12.49 6.07
N SER A 152 7.49 13.68 6.53
CA SER A 152 8.01 14.26 7.79
C SER A 152 7.67 13.39 9.00
N LYS A 153 6.46 12.79 9.04
CA LYS A 153 6.09 11.81 10.05
C LYS A 153 7.01 10.58 10.01
N LEU A 154 7.24 10.01 8.82
CA LEU A 154 8.08 8.83 8.62
C LEU A 154 9.55 9.05 9.02
N ARG A 155 10.07 10.29 9.02
CA ARG A 155 11.42 10.58 9.54
C ARG A 155 11.63 10.17 10.99
N ASN A 156 10.55 10.05 11.76
CA ASN A 156 10.61 9.68 13.18
C ASN A 156 10.41 8.17 13.42
N VAL A 157 10.28 7.37 12.36
CA VAL A 157 10.14 5.91 12.42
C VAL A 157 11.52 5.30 12.14
N ASN A 158 11.93 4.31 12.94
CA ASN A 158 13.17 3.56 12.68
C ASN A 158 12.92 2.56 11.55
N ILE A 159 13.37 2.84 10.34
CA ILE A 159 13.05 2.03 9.15
C ILE A 159 14.35 1.43 8.60
N GLY A 160 14.50 0.12 8.78
CA GLY A 160 15.60 -0.64 8.19
C GLY A 160 15.33 -0.93 6.71
N MET A 161 14.64 -2.03 6.44
CA MET A 161 14.23 -2.39 5.08
C MET A 161 12.95 -1.65 4.68
N MET A 162 12.87 -1.19 3.43
CA MET A 162 11.65 -0.61 2.88
C MET A 162 11.27 -1.30 1.56
N TYR A 163 9.99 -1.65 1.45
CA TYR A 163 9.38 -2.32 0.31
C TYR A 163 8.37 -1.37 -0.33
N PRO A 164 8.79 -0.61 -1.37
CA PRO A 164 7.90 0.29 -2.09
C PRO A 164 6.93 -0.47 -3.00
N GLY A 165 5.88 0.24 -3.42
CA GLY A 165 4.95 -0.23 -4.45
C GLY A 165 5.62 -0.48 -5.80
N HIS A 166 6.60 0.37 -6.14
CA HIS A 166 7.35 0.28 -7.37
C HIS A 166 8.85 0.44 -7.18
N GLY A 167 9.61 -0.19 -8.08
CA GLY A 167 11.07 -0.17 -8.05
C GLY A 167 11.64 -1.15 -7.02
N PRO A 168 12.95 -1.05 -6.74
CA PRO A 168 13.62 -1.98 -5.85
C PRO A 168 13.28 -1.71 -4.38
N ALA A 169 13.36 -2.76 -3.56
CA ALA A 169 13.43 -2.60 -2.11
C ALA A 169 14.68 -1.77 -1.73
N SER A 170 14.56 -0.98 -0.65
CA SER A 170 15.65 -0.21 -0.10
C SER A 170 16.17 -0.86 1.19
N PRO A 171 17.50 -1.10 1.31
CA PRO A 171 18.09 -1.61 2.55
C PRO A 171 18.27 -0.54 3.64
N ASP A 172 18.01 0.73 3.30
CA ASP A 172 18.03 1.86 4.24
C ASP A 172 16.81 2.75 3.96
N GLY A 173 15.68 2.38 4.54
CA GLY A 173 14.43 3.12 4.39
C GLY A 173 14.50 4.51 5.02
N ASN A 174 15.27 4.69 6.10
CA ASN A 174 15.49 6.01 6.67
C ASN A 174 16.25 6.97 5.72
N GLU A 175 17.23 6.49 4.97
CA GLU A 175 17.87 7.26 3.89
C GLU A 175 16.86 7.58 2.78
N SER A 176 16.06 6.60 2.34
CA SER A 176 15.04 6.84 1.30
C SER A 176 14.04 7.92 1.69
N VAL A 177 13.55 7.91 2.94
CA VAL A 177 12.67 8.97 3.47
C VAL A 177 13.39 10.32 3.51
N ARG A 178 14.65 10.37 3.95
CA ARG A 178 15.43 11.63 3.98
C ARG A 178 15.62 12.22 2.58
N GLU A 179 15.93 11.39 1.59
CA GLU A 179 16.08 11.83 0.20
C GLU A 179 14.75 12.31 -0.39
N ALA A 180 13.64 11.59 -0.13
CA ALA A 180 12.32 12.02 -0.56
C ALA A 180 11.91 13.38 0.03
N VAL A 181 12.21 13.63 1.30
CA VAL A 181 11.97 14.93 1.95
C VAL A 181 12.79 16.04 1.31
N LYS A 182 14.10 15.82 1.09
CA LYS A 182 14.96 16.79 0.38
C LYS A 182 14.44 17.10 -1.01
N MET A 183 13.96 16.09 -1.73
CA MET A 183 13.37 16.25 -3.06
C MET A 183 12.07 17.06 -3.02
N MET A 184 11.31 17.07 -1.92
CA MET A 184 10.13 17.93 -1.78
C MET A 184 10.47 19.36 -1.35
N GLU A 185 11.48 19.53 -0.50
CA GLU A 185 11.95 20.84 -0.02
C GLU A 185 12.75 21.61 -1.08
N GLY A 186 13.29 20.91 -2.07
CA GLY A 186 14.10 21.48 -3.16
C GLY A 186 13.32 22.02 -4.37
N TRP A 187 11.99 22.13 -4.27
CA TRP A 187 11.12 22.82 -5.26
C TRP A 187 10.72 24.21 -4.78
#